data_AF-C1N3N6-F1
#
_entry.id   AF-C1N3N6-F1
#
_cell.length_a   1.000
_cell.length_b   1.000
_cell.length_c   1.000
_cell.angle_alpha   90.00
_cell.angle_beta   90.00
_cell.angle_gamma   90.00
#
_symmetry.space_group_name_H-M   'P 1'
#
loop_
_entity.id
_entity.type
_entity.pdbx_description
1 polymer ?
#
loop_
_entity_poly.entity_id
_entity_poly.type
_entity_poly.pdbx_seq_one_letter_code
_entity_poly.pdbx_strand_id
1 'polypeptide(L)'
;MGCGASTGATPRELSDAHPKEAKDRAPAQNHSPARAVGARGSPWVLKTSPGHSGAVWFQGGDKCEEVERRGGPGTIRNAIADFKAHPDKYVAMRYFPDMHDEDWEEQDCTLFYRPTKQSSSLACDKRSGGWTVLEWTCHPLRPDVEVKDDGHEKRWLETFKETLYSTSKTYKTRGVSPGRGQGLADVPSLCLWNTISPNDLNQGSVANCYMIAMFAALAEWPGAIKKLFRKTKGADEMPRSNTANEYTITLYDLENNNMEVDVVVNELLTVIVDKGGINGQNLGVSISDCCELWPCYLEKALVAHCGGWNDIGNGGCSSHVFEIVTGCPNVYSLDLKTFTCCGNIAGAKRSNSVRWYKESALAQSIYYNPPWPSANGKPVVQPKTQDGCIDALYAYDKANYPMIFSSGVDKNSAATEKKGYVDNHAYTLIRVEKNVAGSGIDMLLVRNPYGRGELTRGRFVDDGPGWKEHPKIQKALRPVFEDDGVFWLEKSEFFEYVDSIEVLALDMTTFVKSSYKPPPLDYCPQDHYP
;
A
#
# COMPACT_ATOMS: atom_id res chain seq x y z
N MET A 1 -25.29 -73.12 10.09
CA MET A 1 -23.85 -72.83 9.92
C MET A 1 -23.76 -71.74 8.86
N GLY A 2 -23.20 -70.55 9.02
CA GLY A 2 -22.46 -69.86 10.08
C GLY A 2 -22.12 -68.46 9.52
N CYS A 3 -22.01 -67.47 10.41
CA CYS A 3 -21.84 -66.04 10.19
C CYS A 3 -20.55 -65.61 9.47
N GLY A 4 -20.47 -64.34 9.03
CA GLY A 4 -19.20 -63.61 8.90
C GLY A 4 -19.24 -62.35 8.04
N ALA A 5 -19.29 -61.17 8.68
CA ALA A 5 -19.02 -59.87 8.07
C ALA A 5 -17.50 -59.55 8.09
N SER A 6 -16.99 -58.79 7.12
CA SER A 6 -15.90 -57.82 7.38
C SER A 6 -15.77 -56.76 6.29
N THR A 7 -15.71 -55.52 6.78
CA THR A 7 -15.48 -54.22 6.16
C THR A 7 -14.10 -54.07 5.51
N GLY A 8 -14.01 -53.27 4.45
CA GLY A 8 -12.75 -52.77 3.90
C GLY A 8 -12.96 -51.53 3.03
N ALA A 9 -13.18 -50.38 3.66
CA ALA A 9 -13.12 -49.09 3.00
C ALA A 9 -11.65 -48.67 2.81
N THR A 10 -11.22 -48.48 1.57
CA THR A 10 -9.94 -47.83 1.25
C THR A 10 -10.10 -46.31 1.34
N PRO A 11 -9.21 -45.58 2.03
CA PRO A 11 -9.30 -44.12 2.12
C PRO A 11 -9.09 -43.47 0.74
N ARG A 12 -10.00 -42.56 0.38
CA ARG A 12 -9.82 -41.62 -0.73
C ARG A 12 -8.55 -40.81 -0.50
N GLU A 13 -7.64 -40.82 -1.45
CA GLU A 13 -6.63 -39.78 -1.59
C GLU A 13 -7.34 -38.43 -1.75
N LEU A 14 -7.26 -37.61 -0.71
CA LEU A 14 -7.56 -36.18 -0.79
C LEU A 14 -6.43 -35.56 -1.61
N SER A 15 -6.70 -35.28 -2.88
CA SER A 15 -5.83 -34.43 -3.68
C SER A 15 -5.78 -33.04 -3.05
N ASP A 16 -4.60 -32.62 -2.58
CA ASP A 16 -4.27 -31.28 -2.10
C ASP A 16 -4.36 -30.24 -3.24
N ALA A 17 -5.57 -29.98 -3.72
CA ALA A 17 -5.85 -28.91 -4.65
C ALA A 17 -5.80 -27.58 -3.89
N HIS A 18 -4.64 -26.95 -3.92
CA HIS A 18 -4.40 -25.60 -3.41
C HIS A 18 -5.26 -24.59 -4.18
N PRO A 19 -5.90 -23.59 -3.53
CA PRO A 19 -6.28 -22.39 -4.24
C PRO A 19 -4.98 -21.70 -4.69
N LYS A 20 -4.70 -21.73 -5.99
CA LYS A 20 -3.61 -20.91 -6.55
C LYS A 20 -3.99 -19.45 -6.31
N GLU A 21 -3.16 -18.69 -5.61
CA GLU A 21 -3.26 -17.23 -5.60
C GLU A 21 -3.32 -16.75 -7.06
N ALA A 22 -4.28 -15.86 -7.36
CA ALA A 22 -4.41 -15.29 -8.68
C ALA A 22 -3.10 -14.56 -9.01
N LYS A 23 -2.50 -14.84 -10.18
CA LYS A 23 -1.17 -14.33 -10.58
C LYS A 23 -1.03 -12.80 -10.55
N ASP A 24 -2.14 -12.08 -10.48
CA ASP A 24 -2.21 -10.61 -10.54
C ASP A 24 -2.44 -9.95 -9.16
N ARG A 25 -2.64 -10.74 -8.10
CA ARG A 25 -2.81 -10.25 -6.73
C ARG A 25 -1.46 -10.26 -6.01
N ALA A 26 -1.16 -9.20 -5.27
CA ALA A 26 -0.01 -9.16 -4.37
C ALA A 26 -0.13 -10.29 -3.34
N PRO A 27 1.00 -10.83 -2.83
CA PRO A 27 0.95 -11.79 -1.74
C PRO A 27 0.20 -11.18 -0.56
N ALA A 28 -0.80 -11.89 -0.04
CA ALA A 28 -1.69 -11.36 1.00
C ALA A 28 -0.94 -11.04 2.31
N GLN A 29 0.24 -11.63 2.51
CA GLN A 29 1.14 -11.35 3.62
C GLN A 29 2.56 -11.27 3.04
N ASN A 30 3.09 -10.05 2.88
CA ASN A 30 4.47 -9.84 2.47
C ASN A 30 5.36 -9.99 3.70
N HIS A 31 6.38 -10.84 3.62
CA HIS A 31 7.55 -10.65 4.49
C HIS A 31 8.10 -9.25 4.22
N SER A 32 8.54 -8.57 5.29
CA SER A 32 9.11 -7.21 5.36
C SER A 32 9.41 -6.55 4.01
N PRO A 33 9.04 -5.27 3.82
CA PRO A 33 9.12 -4.60 2.52
C PRO A 33 10.45 -4.93 1.86
N ALA A 34 10.41 -5.53 0.67
CA ALA A 34 11.59 -5.97 -0.04
C ALA A 34 12.58 -4.81 -0.02
N ARG A 35 13.65 -4.94 0.78
CA ARG A 35 14.66 -3.90 0.99
C ARG A 35 15.01 -3.34 -0.38
N ALA A 36 14.74 -2.04 -0.55
CA ALA A 36 14.80 -1.26 -1.77
C ALA A 36 15.69 -1.90 -2.85
N VAL A 37 15.15 -2.80 -3.69
CA VAL A 37 15.92 -3.27 -4.85
C VAL A 37 16.16 -2.03 -5.69
N GLY A 38 17.42 -1.59 -5.78
CA GLY A 38 17.79 -0.26 -6.28
C GLY A 38 16.92 0.19 -7.45
N ALA A 39 16.31 1.37 -7.30
CA ALA A 39 15.44 1.95 -8.30
C ALA A 39 16.06 1.85 -9.71
N ARG A 40 15.34 1.22 -10.64
CA ARG A 40 15.66 1.30 -12.07
C ARG A 40 15.44 2.74 -12.52
N GLY A 41 16.49 3.56 -12.41
CA GLY A 41 16.42 4.98 -12.77
C GLY A 41 17.26 5.90 -11.88
N SER A 42 17.77 5.44 -10.74
CA SER A 42 18.57 6.29 -9.86
C SER A 42 19.98 6.59 -10.41
N PRO A 43 20.51 7.81 -10.18
CA PRO A 43 21.79 8.31 -10.69
C PRO A 43 22.99 7.76 -9.90
N TRP A 44 23.04 6.44 -9.78
CA TRP A 44 24.13 5.74 -9.14
C TRP A 44 25.36 5.80 -10.04
N VAL A 45 26.34 6.60 -9.63
CA VAL A 45 27.64 6.66 -10.29
C VAL A 45 28.60 5.84 -9.45
N LEU A 46 29.04 4.73 -10.03
CA LEU A 46 30.10 3.92 -9.47
C LEU A 46 31.43 4.66 -9.67
N LYS A 47 32.00 5.18 -8.58
CA LYS A 47 33.33 5.76 -8.60
C LYS A 47 34.35 4.71 -8.20
N THR A 48 35.47 4.70 -8.91
CA THR A 48 36.63 3.89 -8.56
C THR A 48 37.72 4.85 -8.10
N SER A 49 38.19 4.70 -6.86
CA SER A 49 39.25 5.55 -6.31
C SER A 49 40.36 4.66 -5.70
N PRO A 50 41.64 5.04 -5.85
CA PRO A 50 42.71 4.45 -5.04
C PRO A 50 42.58 4.95 -3.59
N GLY A 51 42.72 4.08 -2.59
CA GLY A 51 42.58 4.42 -1.16
C GLY A 51 43.74 3.92 -0.29
N HIS A 52 44.12 4.68 0.74
CA HIS A 52 45.22 4.36 1.66
C HIS A 52 44.72 4.00 3.05
N SER A 53 45.31 2.96 3.66
CA SER A 53 44.98 2.43 4.99
C SER A 53 43.56 1.85 5.12
N GLY A 54 43.44 0.76 5.88
CA GLY A 54 42.21 -0.03 6.01
C GLY A 54 41.03 0.66 6.73
N ALA A 55 40.98 2.00 6.80
CA ALA A 55 39.91 2.73 7.45
C ALA A 55 38.99 3.40 6.41
N VAL A 56 37.73 3.00 6.40
CA VAL A 56 36.62 3.67 5.70
C VAL A 56 35.67 4.17 6.77
N TRP A 57 35.31 5.46 6.75
CA TRP A 57 34.44 6.05 7.78
C TRP A 57 33.45 7.05 7.20
N PHE A 58 32.40 7.34 7.96
CA PHE A 58 31.44 8.37 7.64
C PHE A 58 31.88 9.73 8.21
N GLN A 59 31.68 10.81 7.46
CA GLN A 59 31.84 12.17 7.99
C GLN A 59 30.94 12.35 9.22
N GLY A 60 31.55 12.55 10.39
CA GLY A 60 30.85 12.55 11.69
C GLY A 60 31.41 11.54 12.70
N GLY A 61 32.25 10.58 12.26
CA GLY A 61 32.94 9.64 13.13
C GLY A 61 32.20 8.31 13.37
N ASP A 62 31.05 8.11 12.72
CA ASP A 62 30.30 6.85 12.78
C ASP A 62 31.07 5.73 12.06
N LYS A 63 31.12 4.55 12.69
CA LYS A 63 31.73 3.34 12.12
C LYS A 63 30.76 2.68 11.14
N CYS A 64 31.26 2.23 9.98
CA CYS A 64 30.49 1.40 9.06
C CYS A 64 30.33 -0.01 9.66
N GLU A 65 29.17 -0.64 9.45
CA GLU A 65 29.09 -2.09 9.60
C GLU A 65 29.84 -2.74 8.42
N GLU A 66 30.83 -3.57 8.74
CA GLU A 66 31.73 -4.23 7.78
C GLU A 66 31.43 -5.72 7.74
N VAL A 67 31.41 -6.31 6.55
CA VAL A 67 31.48 -7.76 6.38
C VAL A 67 32.70 -8.10 5.53
N GLU A 68 33.67 -8.74 6.16
CA GLU A 68 34.77 -9.42 5.47
C GLU A 68 34.22 -10.69 4.83
N ARG A 69 34.38 -10.83 3.51
CA ARG A 69 34.21 -12.12 2.82
C ARG A 69 35.58 -12.73 2.61
N ARG A 70 35.80 -13.93 3.19
CA ARG A 70 37.06 -14.67 3.05
C ARG A 70 36.99 -15.82 2.05
N GLY A 71 38.10 -16.01 1.31
CA GLY A 71 38.36 -16.95 0.21
C GLY A 71 37.51 -18.23 0.08
N GLY A 72 36.99 -18.47 -1.13
CA GLY A 72 36.35 -19.72 -1.58
C GLY A 72 35.83 -19.57 -3.03
N PRO A 73 35.75 -20.63 -3.85
CA PRO A 73 35.64 -20.53 -5.32
C PRO A 73 34.56 -19.54 -5.80
N GLY A 74 35.02 -18.35 -6.27
CA GLY A 74 34.20 -17.24 -6.78
C GLY A 74 34.34 -15.89 -6.05
N THR A 75 35.51 -15.50 -5.55
CA THR A 75 35.64 -14.57 -4.41
C THR A 75 35.80 -13.06 -4.66
N ILE A 76 35.97 -12.52 -5.86
CA ILE A 76 35.85 -11.06 -6.09
C ILE A 76 34.78 -10.72 -7.13
N ARG A 77 34.67 -11.49 -8.21
CA ARG A 77 33.69 -11.20 -9.27
C ARG A 77 32.25 -11.29 -8.77
N ASN A 78 31.94 -12.27 -7.93
CA ASN A 78 30.61 -12.39 -7.33
C ASN A 78 30.34 -11.28 -6.32
N ALA A 79 31.35 -10.85 -5.56
CA ALA A 79 31.21 -9.72 -4.64
C ALA A 79 31.04 -8.40 -5.39
N ILE A 80 31.74 -8.19 -6.51
CA ILE A 80 31.52 -7.05 -7.40
C ILE A 80 30.12 -7.13 -8.03
N ALA A 81 29.67 -8.31 -8.46
CA ALA A 81 28.34 -8.49 -9.02
C ALA A 81 27.24 -8.21 -7.98
N ASP A 82 27.38 -8.74 -6.75
CA ASP A 82 26.50 -8.51 -5.61
C ASP A 82 26.51 -7.03 -5.19
N PHE A 83 27.69 -6.41 -5.08
CA PHE A 83 27.86 -4.99 -4.82
C PHE A 83 27.19 -4.12 -5.88
N LYS A 84 27.34 -4.48 -7.16
CA LYS A 84 26.75 -3.76 -8.28
C LYS A 84 25.24 -3.97 -8.38
N ALA A 85 24.74 -5.14 -7.98
CA ALA A 85 23.33 -5.47 -7.97
C ALA A 85 22.56 -4.83 -6.80
N HIS A 86 23.27 -4.47 -5.72
CA HIS A 86 22.67 -3.95 -4.48
C HIS A 86 23.25 -2.60 -4.03
N PRO A 87 23.11 -1.52 -4.84
CA PRO A 87 23.56 -0.16 -4.46
C PRO A 87 22.80 0.43 -3.25
N ASP A 88 21.62 -0.10 -2.96
CA ASP A 88 20.79 0.19 -1.77
C ASP A 88 21.42 -0.35 -0.49
N LYS A 89 21.97 -1.58 -0.55
CA LYS A 89 22.52 -2.32 0.59
C LYS A 89 23.94 -1.88 0.93
N TYR A 90 24.75 -1.61 -0.10
CA TYR A 90 26.16 -1.33 0.04
C TYR A 90 26.50 0.10 -0.37
N VAL A 91 27.30 0.79 0.46
CA VAL A 91 27.82 2.13 0.14
C VAL A 91 29.16 2.05 -0.60
N ALA A 92 29.99 1.06 -0.26
CA ALA A 92 31.30 0.85 -0.84
C ALA A 92 31.75 -0.61 -0.80
N MET A 93 32.75 -0.93 -1.62
CA MET A 93 33.49 -2.18 -1.61
C MET A 93 34.98 -1.87 -1.75
N ARG A 94 35.85 -2.59 -1.05
CA ARG A 94 37.30 -2.51 -1.24
C ARG A 94 37.93 -3.85 -1.62
N TYR A 95 38.96 -3.80 -2.47
CA TYR A 95 39.80 -4.94 -2.88
C TYR A 95 41.19 -4.45 -3.36
N PHE A 96 42.17 -5.34 -3.51
CA PHE A 96 43.54 -4.98 -3.93
C PHE A 96 43.67 -4.79 -5.47
N PRO A 97 44.31 -3.72 -5.99
CA PRO A 97 44.42 -3.43 -7.43
C PRO A 97 45.56 -4.14 -8.18
N ASP A 98 46.67 -4.45 -7.51
CA ASP A 98 47.91 -4.89 -8.15
C ASP A 98 48.06 -6.41 -8.04
N MET A 99 47.61 -7.14 -9.07
CA MET A 99 47.38 -8.59 -8.99
C MET A 99 47.61 -9.30 -10.33
N HIS A 100 48.14 -10.53 -10.28
CA HIS A 100 48.16 -11.47 -11.42
C HIS A 100 46.78 -12.13 -11.60
N ASP A 101 46.36 -12.39 -12.84
CA ASP A 101 45.02 -12.91 -13.20
C ASP A 101 44.62 -14.19 -12.45
N GLU A 102 45.60 -14.99 -12.04
CA GLU A 102 45.43 -16.31 -11.41
C GLU A 102 45.10 -16.25 -9.91
N ASP A 103 45.48 -15.19 -9.19
CA ASP A 103 45.24 -15.03 -7.74
C ASP A 103 43.95 -14.23 -7.42
N TRP A 104 43.29 -13.71 -8.45
CA TRP A 104 42.16 -12.79 -8.34
C TRP A 104 40.95 -13.38 -7.58
N GLU A 105 40.73 -14.68 -7.73
CA GLU A 105 39.58 -15.38 -7.17
C GLU A 105 39.83 -15.97 -5.78
N GLU A 106 40.98 -15.79 -5.15
CA GLU A 106 41.28 -16.37 -3.82
C GLU A 106 41.35 -15.32 -2.70
N GLN A 107 41.19 -14.03 -3.03
CA GLN A 107 41.38 -12.93 -2.09
C GLN A 107 40.12 -12.46 -1.38
N ASP A 108 40.34 -11.82 -0.24
CA ASP A 108 39.31 -11.23 0.60
C ASP A 108 38.83 -9.88 0.04
N CYS A 109 37.54 -9.61 0.19
CA CYS A 109 36.96 -8.30 -0.07
C CYS A 109 36.15 -7.84 1.14
N THR A 110 36.05 -6.52 1.33
CA THR A 110 35.18 -5.95 2.37
C THR A 110 34.05 -5.18 1.71
N LEU A 111 32.83 -5.52 2.08
CA LEU A 111 31.62 -4.78 1.72
C LEU A 111 31.21 -3.89 2.89
N PHE A 112 30.92 -2.64 2.59
CA PHE A 112 30.47 -1.64 3.57
C PHE A 112 28.96 -1.43 3.42
N TYR A 113 28.19 -1.69 4.48
CA TYR A 113 26.75 -1.48 4.47
C TYR A 113 26.40 0.01 4.47
N ARG A 114 25.30 0.34 3.82
CA ARG A 114 24.72 1.68 3.88
C ARG A 114 24.09 1.90 5.27
N PRO A 115 24.41 3.02 5.96
CA PRO A 115 23.86 3.32 7.28
C PRO A 115 22.37 3.70 7.17
N THR A 116 21.62 3.42 8.23
CA THR A 116 20.19 3.75 8.35
C THR A 116 19.92 5.24 8.54
N LYS A 117 20.92 6.04 8.94
CA LYS A 117 20.83 7.51 9.07
C LYS A 117 21.66 8.18 7.97
N GLN A 118 20.98 8.90 7.10
CA GLN A 118 21.41 9.23 5.75
C GLN A 118 22.12 10.59 5.64
N SER A 119 22.90 10.98 6.65
CA SER A 119 23.49 12.33 6.71
C SER A 119 24.99 12.40 6.44
N SER A 120 25.67 11.28 6.20
CA SER A 120 27.13 11.26 6.16
C SER A 120 27.68 10.74 4.83
N SER A 121 28.64 11.49 4.29
CA SER A 121 29.41 11.09 3.11
C SER A 121 30.55 10.16 3.50
N LEU A 122 30.89 9.22 2.62
CA LEU A 122 32.01 8.31 2.82
C LEU A 122 33.32 9.08 2.70
N ALA A 123 34.23 8.88 3.65
CA ALA A 123 35.58 9.41 3.62
C ALA A 123 36.60 8.26 3.58
N CYS A 124 37.64 8.46 2.78
CA CYS A 124 38.81 7.59 2.71
C CYS A 124 40.08 8.46 2.74
N ASP A 125 41.18 7.94 3.28
CA ASP A 125 42.48 8.61 3.19
C ASP A 125 43.00 8.54 1.75
N LYS A 126 43.22 9.72 1.15
CA LYS A 126 43.56 9.91 -0.28
C LYS A 126 45.07 9.93 -0.56
N ARG A 127 45.92 9.59 0.41
CA ARG A 127 47.36 9.43 0.18
C ARG A 127 47.61 8.20 -0.71
N SER A 128 48.69 8.18 -1.48
CA SER A 128 48.91 7.16 -2.53
C SER A 128 49.27 5.78 -1.97
N GLY A 129 48.43 4.76 -2.19
CA GLY A 129 48.86 3.33 -2.27
C GLY A 129 47.81 2.25 -1.95
N GLY A 130 47.96 1.06 -2.56
CA GLY A 130 47.58 -0.26 -2.04
C GLY A 130 46.18 -0.83 -2.35
N TRP A 131 45.10 -0.04 -2.31
CA TRP A 131 43.73 -0.57 -2.41
C TRP A 131 42.88 0.15 -3.47
N THR A 132 41.95 -0.58 -4.09
CA THR A 132 40.86 -0.03 -4.92
C THR A 132 39.58 0.00 -4.11
N VAL A 133 38.95 1.18 -4.05
CA VAL A 133 37.63 1.37 -3.46
C VAL A 133 36.64 1.66 -4.58
N LEU A 134 35.60 0.82 -4.65
CA LEU A 134 34.39 1.07 -5.40
C LEU A 134 33.38 1.76 -4.48
N GLU A 135 32.91 2.94 -4.87
CA GLU A 135 31.96 3.73 -4.10
C GLU A 135 30.71 4.00 -4.94
N TRP A 136 29.54 3.71 -4.38
CA TRP A 136 28.28 4.15 -4.95
C TRP A 136 28.00 5.59 -4.51
N THR A 137 28.31 6.55 -5.38
CA THR A 137 27.86 7.93 -5.20
C THR A 137 26.51 8.13 -5.89
N CYS A 138 25.51 8.54 -5.13
CA CYS A 138 24.26 9.00 -5.71
C CYS A 138 24.25 10.53 -5.67
N HIS A 139 23.95 11.13 -6.81
CA HIS A 139 23.64 12.55 -6.85
C HIS A 139 22.15 12.72 -6.52
N PRO A 140 21.77 13.54 -5.51
CA PRO A 140 20.38 13.96 -5.36
C PRO A 140 19.85 14.52 -6.69
N LEU A 141 18.53 14.49 -6.88
CA LEU A 141 17.92 15.13 -8.04
C LEU A 141 18.40 16.60 -8.10
N ARG A 142 18.60 17.12 -9.31
CA ARG A 142 19.19 18.46 -9.47
C ARG A 142 18.32 19.49 -8.72
N PRO A 143 18.90 20.27 -7.80
CA PRO A 143 18.15 21.26 -7.03
C PRO A 143 17.75 22.47 -7.87
N ASP A 144 18.46 22.72 -8.97
CA ASP A 144 18.33 23.89 -9.85
C ASP A 144 17.29 23.71 -10.97
N VAL A 145 16.29 22.87 -10.74
CA VAL A 145 15.19 22.63 -11.67
C VAL A 145 13.99 23.47 -11.28
N GLU A 146 13.51 24.30 -12.22
CA GLU A 146 12.30 25.08 -12.05
C GLU A 146 11.06 24.18 -12.23
N VAL A 147 10.24 24.10 -11.18
CA VAL A 147 8.93 23.41 -11.22
C VAL A 147 7.85 24.44 -11.52
N LYS A 148 7.06 24.18 -12.57
CA LYS A 148 5.96 25.06 -12.99
C LYS A 148 4.68 24.72 -12.25
N ASP A 149 3.81 25.72 -12.12
CA ASP A 149 2.43 25.53 -11.65
C ASP A 149 1.70 24.54 -12.57
N ASP A 150 1.11 23.51 -11.97
CA ASP A 150 0.31 22.50 -12.64
C ASP A 150 -1.14 22.95 -12.90
N GLY A 151 -1.47 24.19 -12.54
CA GLY A 151 -2.83 24.76 -12.62
C GLY A 151 -3.71 24.35 -11.43
N HIS A 152 -3.18 23.53 -10.53
CA HIS A 152 -3.88 23.03 -9.35
C HIS A 152 -3.25 23.51 -8.04
N GLU A 153 -2.16 24.29 -8.06
CA GLU A 153 -1.46 24.75 -6.85
C GLU A 153 -2.40 25.35 -5.80
N LYS A 154 -3.40 26.11 -6.22
CA LYS A 154 -4.40 26.70 -5.30
C LYS A 154 -5.25 25.66 -4.55
N ARG A 155 -5.40 24.45 -5.08
CA ARG A 155 -6.17 23.34 -4.47
C ARG A 155 -5.35 22.58 -3.43
N TRP A 156 -4.03 22.47 -3.62
CA TRP A 156 -3.17 21.65 -2.75
C TRP A 156 -2.11 22.42 -1.95
N LEU A 157 -1.89 23.72 -2.21
CA LEU A 157 -1.06 24.63 -1.39
C LEU A 157 -1.89 25.64 -0.58
N GLU A 158 -3.22 25.53 -0.59
CA GLU A 158 -4.01 26.34 0.30
C GLU A 158 -3.80 25.96 1.77
N THR A 159 -4.18 26.88 2.65
CA THR A 159 -4.21 26.63 4.08
C THR A 159 -5.25 25.54 4.38
N PHE A 160 -4.82 24.46 5.03
CA PHE A 160 -5.74 23.39 5.41
C PHE A 160 -6.41 23.71 6.75
N LYS A 161 -7.74 23.53 6.80
CA LYS A 161 -8.55 23.71 8.00
C LYS A 161 -9.17 22.39 8.42
N GLU A 162 -8.57 21.78 9.43
CA GLU A 162 -9.12 20.60 10.07
C GLU A 162 -10.26 21.01 11.01
N THR A 163 -11.41 20.36 10.89
CA THR A 163 -12.58 20.58 11.74
C THR A 163 -13.09 19.23 12.24
N LEU A 164 -12.54 18.77 13.36
CA LEU A 164 -12.90 17.52 14.01
C LEU A 164 -13.46 17.79 15.40
N TYR A 165 -14.61 17.17 15.72
CA TYR A 165 -15.21 17.11 17.05
C TYR A 165 -15.14 18.44 17.84
N SER A 166 -15.60 19.54 17.23
CA SER A 166 -15.65 20.91 17.79
C SER A 166 -14.33 21.68 17.95
N THR A 167 -13.20 21.11 17.52
CA THR A 167 -11.90 21.83 17.46
C THR A 167 -11.56 22.19 16.01
N SER A 168 -11.06 23.40 15.79
CA SER A 168 -10.55 23.82 14.48
C SER A 168 -9.05 24.10 14.57
N LYS A 169 -8.27 23.39 13.76
CA LYS A 169 -6.84 23.64 13.58
C LYS A 169 -6.61 24.12 12.15
N THR A 170 -5.74 25.10 12.02
CA THR A 170 -5.36 25.68 10.74
C THR A 170 -3.88 25.41 10.52
N TYR A 171 -3.54 24.84 9.37
CA TYR A 171 -2.18 24.49 9.02
C TYR A 171 -1.73 25.32 7.82
N LYS A 172 -0.69 26.15 8.00
CA LYS A 172 -0.01 26.75 6.85
C LYS A 172 0.83 25.71 6.12
N THR A 173 0.80 25.79 4.81
CA THR A 173 1.38 24.80 3.92
C THR A 173 2.38 25.45 2.97
N ARG A 174 3.31 24.64 2.44
CA ARG A 174 4.19 25.02 1.32
C ARG A 174 4.51 23.79 0.47
N GLY A 175 4.91 24.03 -0.79
CA GLY A 175 5.40 22.99 -1.69
C GLY A 175 6.87 22.68 -1.45
N VAL A 176 7.24 21.40 -1.48
CA VAL A 176 8.62 20.92 -1.42
C VAL A 176 8.82 19.86 -2.49
N SER A 177 9.93 19.93 -3.23
CA SER A 177 10.30 18.90 -4.20
C SER A 177 11.07 17.77 -3.52
N PRO A 178 10.54 16.53 -3.48
CA PRO A 178 11.26 15.40 -2.91
C PRO A 178 12.56 15.13 -3.68
N GLY A 179 13.64 14.78 -2.97
CA GLY A 179 14.90 14.37 -3.59
C GLY A 179 15.78 15.51 -4.12
N ARG A 180 15.33 16.77 -4.07
CA ARG A 180 16.01 17.95 -4.63
C ARG A 180 16.81 18.79 -3.64
N GLY A 181 17.20 18.21 -2.49
CA GLY A 181 17.98 18.89 -1.46
C GLY A 181 17.17 19.91 -0.64
N GLN A 182 15.85 19.73 -0.55
CA GLN A 182 14.94 20.62 0.17
C GLN A 182 14.49 20.07 1.54
N GLY A 183 15.11 18.97 2.00
CA GLY A 183 14.85 18.33 3.27
C GLY A 183 13.70 17.32 3.24
N LEU A 184 13.28 16.85 2.07
CA LEU A 184 12.21 15.86 1.90
C LEU A 184 12.70 14.72 1.00
N ALA A 185 12.86 13.53 1.57
CA ALA A 185 13.34 12.34 0.88
C ALA A 185 14.54 12.60 -0.06
N ASP A 186 15.55 13.31 0.45
CA ASP A 186 16.82 13.58 -0.25
C ASP A 186 17.70 12.32 -0.28
N VAL A 187 17.17 11.28 -0.91
CA VAL A 187 17.63 9.91 -0.78
C VAL A 187 17.85 9.27 -2.16
N PRO A 188 18.89 8.42 -2.31
CA PRO A 188 19.19 7.77 -3.59
C PRO A 188 18.15 6.77 -4.09
N SER A 189 17.39 6.18 -3.17
CA SER A 189 16.38 5.16 -3.43
C SER A 189 15.04 5.72 -3.89
N LEU A 190 14.92 7.06 -3.99
CA LEU A 190 13.69 7.72 -4.36
C LEU A 190 13.20 7.25 -5.74
N CYS A 191 11.99 6.70 -5.78
CA CYS A 191 11.36 6.23 -7.00
C CYS A 191 9.86 6.48 -6.99
N LEU A 192 9.23 6.49 -8.15
CA LEU A 192 7.77 6.49 -8.21
C LEU A 192 7.21 5.19 -7.60
N TRP A 193 7.75 4.05 -8.01
CA TRP A 193 7.55 2.75 -7.38
C TRP A 193 8.71 1.82 -7.72
N ASN A 194 9.00 0.88 -6.83
CA ASN A 194 9.81 -0.29 -7.09
C ASN A 194 8.93 -1.55 -6.96
N THR A 195 8.23 -1.64 -5.83
CA THR A 195 7.22 -2.64 -5.52
C THR A 195 5.99 -1.93 -4.97
N ILE A 196 4.94 -1.82 -5.78
CA ILE A 196 3.67 -1.27 -5.29
C ILE A 196 3.11 -2.22 -4.24
N SER A 197 3.00 -1.74 -3.02
CA SER A 197 2.53 -2.50 -1.87
C SER A 197 1.55 -1.67 -1.04
N PRO A 198 0.52 -2.29 -0.45
CA PRO A 198 -0.30 -1.61 0.55
C PRO A 198 0.50 -1.12 1.76
N ASN A 199 1.72 -1.65 2.00
CA ASN A 199 2.62 -1.20 3.07
C ASN A 199 3.31 0.14 2.75
N ASP A 200 3.15 0.68 1.54
CA ASP A 200 3.69 2.00 1.19
C ASP A 200 2.89 3.16 1.81
N LEU A 201 1.78 2.84 2.49
CA LEU A 201 0.81 3.82 2.95
C LEU A 201 1.06 4.21 4.40
N ASN A 202 1.38 5.49 4.60
CA ASN A 202 1.48 6.09 5.92
C ASN A 202 0.71 7.41 5.93
N GLN A 203 -0.48 7.40 6.53
CA GLN A 203 -1.39 8.55 6.51
C GLN A 203 -0.71 9.79 7.10
N GLY A 204 -0.97 10.92 6.46
CA GLY A 204 -0.52 12.23 6.92
C GLY A 204 -1.38 12.81 8.03
N SER A 205 -1.43 14.14 8.07
CA SER A 205 -2.19 14.91 9.06
C SER A 205 -3.65 15.16 8.65
N VAL A 206 -4.07 14.73 7.45
CA VAL A 206 -5.44 14.90 6.95
C VAL A 206 -6.29 13.69 7.35
N ALA A 207 -7.50 13.92 7.86
CA ALA A 207 -8.46 12.87 8.19
C ALA A 207 -9.14 12.30 6.93
N ASN A 208 -8.40 11.59 6.09
CA ASN A 208 -8.85 10.93 4.85
C ASN A 208 -8.56 9.42 4.84
N CYS A 209 -8.62 8.76 6.01
CA CYS A 209 -8.37 7.33 6.16
C CYS A 209 -9.16 6.45 5.17
N TYR A 210 -10.38 6.84 4.79
CA TYR A 210 -11.20 6.18 3.76
C TYR A 210 -10.49 6.12 2.39
N MET A 211 -9.76 7.18 1.99
CA MET A 211 -8.94 7.18 0.77
C MET A 211 -7.72 6.27 0.92
N ILE A 212 -7.08 6.28 2.09
CA ILE A 212 -5.87 5.49 2.32
C ILE A 212 -6.21 3.99 2.36
N ALA A 213 -7.31 3.60 3.01
CA ALA A 213 -7.83 2.24 2.95
C ALA A 213 -8.18 1.83 1.51
N MET A 214 -8.72 2.75 0.71
CA MET A 214 -8.96 2.52 -0.71
C MET A 214 -7.66 2.28 -1.49
N PHE A 215 -6.62 3.07 -1.24
CA PHE A 215 -5.31 2.86 -1.86
C PHE A 215 -4.74 1.50 -1.47
N ALA A 216 -4.87 1.11 -0.20
CA ALA A 216 -4.42 -0.18 0.30
C ALA A 216 -5.14 -1.32 -0.44
N ALA A 217 -6.47 -1.23 -0.55
CA ALA A 217 -7.30 -2.22 -1.23
C ALA A 217 -6.95 -2.32 -2.74
N LEU A 218 -6.65 -1.21 -3.40
CA LEU A 218 -6.19 -1.23 -4.81
C LEU A 218 -4.78 -1.78 -4.96
N ALA A 219 -3.88 -1.49 -4.02
CA ALA A 219 -2.48 -1.90 -4.07
C ALA A 219 -2.31 -3.43 -3.88
N GLU A 220 -3.34 -4.13 -3.40
CA GLU A 220 -3.45 -5.59 -3.50
C GLU A 220 -3.39 -6.10 -4.95
N TRP A 221 -3.64 -5.23 -5.95
CA TRP A 221 -3.40 -5.47 -7.36
C TRP A 221 -2.47 -4.39 -7.93
N PRO A 222 -1.13 -4.57 -7.91
CA PRO A 222 -0.16 -3.56 -8.38
C PRO A 222 -0.46 -2.99 -9.78
N GLY A 223 -1.01 -3.82 -10.67
CA GLY A 223 -1.44 -3.41 -12.00
C GLY A 223 -2.54 -2.34 -12.00
N ALA A 224 -3.36 -2.25 -10.94
CA ALA A 224 -4.42 -1.26 -10.79
C ALA A 224 -3.81 0.14 -10.59
N ILE A 225 -2.82 0.24 -9.69
CA ILE A 225 -2.06 1.49 -9.50
C ILE A 225 -1.30 1.85 -10.78
N LYS A 226 -0.58 0.91 -11.40
CA LYS A 226 0.11 1.18 -12.68
C LYS A 226 -0.84 1.65 -13.79
N LYS A 227 -2.06 1.10 -13.83
CA LYS A 227 -3.10 1.53 -14.79
C LYS A 227 -3.48 2.99 -14.55
N LEU A 228 -3.63 3.46 -13.32
CA LEU A 228 -3.93 4.87 -13.04
C LEU A 228 -2.82 5.80 -13.56
N PHE A 229 -1.56 5.39 -13.44
CA PHE A 229 -0.41 6.15 -13.92
C PHE A 229 0.00 5.84 -15.38
N ARG A 230 -0.81 5.11 -16.15
CA ARG A 230 -0.45 4.62 -17.51
C ARG A 230 -0.03 5.71 -18.50
N LYS A 231 -0.43 6.96 -18.26
CA LYS A 231 -0.10 8.14 -19.07
C LYS A 231 1.05 8.98 -18.50
N THR A 232 1.56 8.64 -17.31
CA THR A 232 2.82 9.20 -16.79
C THR A 232 3.96 8.69 -17.68
N LYS A 233 4.61 9.61 -18.41
CA LYS A 233 5.68 9.24 -19.34
C LYS A 233 6.85 8.64 -18.56
N GLY A 234 7.27 7.43 -18.94
CA GLY A 234 8.42 6.73 -18.34
C GLY A 234 8.26 6.50 -16.84
N ALA A 235 7.06 6.13 -16.40
CA ALA A 235 6.71 6.05 -14.98
C ALA A 235 7.61 5.11 -14.17
N ASP A 236 8.05 3.99 -14.77
CA ASP A 236 8.99 3.06 -14.12
C ASP A 236 10.42 3.65 -13.95
N GLU A 237 10.75 4.78 -14.61
CA GLU A 237 12.05 5.48 -14.48
C GLU A 237 11.97 6.80 -13.69
N MET A 238 10.81 7.12 -13.12
CA MET A 238 10.60 8.37 -12.37
C MET A 238 11.13 8.24 -10.92
N PRO A 239 11.64 9.32 -10.30
CA PRO A 239 11.76 10.68 -10.84
C PRO A 239 13.02 10.89 -11.72
N ARG A 240 12.92 11.81 -12.68
CA ARG A 240 14.04 12.26 -13.51
C ARG A 240 14.85 13.36 -12.82
N SER A 241 16.17 13.26 -12.91
CA SER A 241 17.08 14.21 -12.26
C SER A 241 17.18 15.56 -12.96
N ASN A 242 17.13 15.61 -14.30
CA ASN A 242 17.55 16.77 -15.09
C ASN A 242 16.40 17.70 -15.52
N THR A 243 15.15 17.33 -15.22
CA THR A 243 13.95 18.07 -15.60
C THR A 243 12.95 18.03 -14.45
N ALA A 244 11.99 18.96 -14.47
CA ALA A 244 10.87 18.90 -13.55
C ALA A 244 10.05 17.65 -13.83
N ASN A 245 9.58 17.01 -12.76
CA ASN A 245 8.76 15.81 -12.85
C ASN A 245 7.28 16.18 -12.85
N GLU A 246 6.53 15.61 -13.79
CA GLU A 246 5.08 15.66 -13.85
C GLU A 246 4.53 14.24 -13.89
N TYR A 247 3.44 14.04 -13.15
CA TYR A 247 2.75 12.77 -13.05
C TYR A 247 1.35 12.95 -13.62
N THR A 248 0.96 12.07 -14.55
CA THR A 248 -0.38 12.05 -15.14
C THR A 248 -1.12 10.84 -14.61
N ILE A 249 -2.14 11.11 -13.79
CA ILE A 249 -3.00 10.10 -13.18
C ILE A 249 -4.36 10.19 -13.87
N THR A 250 -4.81 9.09 -14.46
CA THR A 250 -6.15 9.04 -15.08
C THR A 250 -7.18 8.58 -14.06
N LEU A 251 -8.17 9.43 -13.81
CA LEU A 251 -9.34 9.21 -12.95
C LEU A 251 -10.63 9.24 -13.79
N TYR A 252 -11.79 9.19 -13.14
CA TYR A 252 -13.10 9.33 -13.77
C TYR A 252 -13.83 10.58 -13.26
N ASP A 253 -14.34 11.36 -14.20
CA ASP A 253 -15.22 12.50 -13.95
C ASP A 253 -16.67 12.04 -13.86
N LEU A 254 -17.17 11.92 -12.63
CA LEU A 254 -18.50 11.39 -12.34
C LEU A 254 -19.62 12.37 -12.73
N GLU A 255 -19.30 13.65 -12.84
CA GLU A 255 -20.25 14.70 -13.22
C GLU A 255 -20.46 14.75 -14.74
N ASN A 256 -19.40 14.42 -15.50
CA ASN A 256 -19.40 14.45 -16.96
C ASN A 256 -19.43 13.03 -17.55
N ASN A 257 -20.53 12.30 -17.31
CA ASN A 257 -20.80 10.98 -17.87
C ASN A 257 -19.76 9.90 -17.53
N ASN A 258 -19.10 9.99 -16.38
CA ASN A 258 -18.13 8.99 -15.94
C ASN A 258 -17.02 8.76 -16.96
N MET A 259 -16.54 9.85 -17.56
CA MET A 259 -15.47 9.82 -18.55
C MET A 259 -14.10 9.83 -17.89
N GLU A 260 -13.12 9.20 -18.53
CA GLU A 260 -11.73 9.32 -18.10
C GLU A 260 -11.24 10.76 -18.19
N VAL A 261 -10.60 11.22 -17.12
CA VAL A 261 -9.94 12.53 -17.05
C VAL A 261 -8.50 12.36 -16.59
N ASP A 262 -7.59 13.03 -17.27
CA ASP A 262 -6.17 13.03 -16.92
C ASP A 262 -5.87 14.20 -15.98
N VAL A 263 -5.51 13.90 -14.74
CA VAL A 263 -5.05 14.89 -13.77
C VAL A 263 -3.53 14.93 -13.81
N VAL A 264 -2.98 16.06 -14.23
CA VAL A 264 -1.54 16.29 -14.28
C VAL A 264 -1.12 17.04 -13.03
N VAL A 265 -0.18 16.48 -12.28
CA VAL A 265 0.36 17.11 -11.06
C VAL A 265 1.87 17.22 -11.15
N ASN A 266 2.40 18.36 -10.69
CA ASN A 266 3.85 18.56 -10.60
C ASN A 266 4.44 17.82 -9.38
N GLU A 267 5.76 17.83 -9.27
CA GLU A 267 6.48 17.08 -8.24
C GLU A 267 6.44 17.66 -6.82
N LEU A 268 5.89 18.86 -6.63
CA LEU A 268 5.81 19.47 -5.30
C LEU A 268 4.83 18.70 -4.41
N LEU A 269 5.27 18.34 -3.21
CA LEU A 269 4.41 17.80 -2.15
C LEU A 269 4.13 18.85 -1.08
N THR A 270 2.93 18.80 -0.51
CA THR A 270 2.47 19.75 0.51
C THR A 270 2.99 19.37 1.89
N VAL A 271 3.76 20.27 2.52
CA VAL A 271 4.26 20.11 3.90
C VAL A 271 3.76 21.22 4.81
N ILE A 272 3.66 20.95 6.12
CA ILE A 272 3.21 21.90 7.14
C ILE A 272 4.37 22.82 7.58
N VAL A 273 4.10 24.12 7.72
CA VAL A 273 5.11 25.16 8.03
C VAL A 273 5.21 25.51 9.54
N ASP A 274 4.10 25.47 10.28
CA ASP A 274 4.01 26.11 11.61
C ASP A 274 4.70 25.36 12.77
N LYS A 275 5.39 24.23 12.51
CA LYS A 275 6.10 23.44 13.54
C LYS A 275 7.63 23.49 13.41
N GLY A 276 8.19 24.70 13.39
CA GLY A 276 9.60 25.03 13.68
C GLY A 276 10.69 24.02 13.25
N GLY A 277 11.35 24.29 12.12
CA GLY A 277 12.53 23.55 11.67
C GLY A 277 12.17 22.28 10.90
N ILE A 278 13.07 21.79 10.05
CA ILE A 278 12.86 20.60 9.21
C ILE A 278 12.63 19.38 10.14
N ASN A 279 11.35 19.08 10.33
CA ASN A 279 10.69 17.90 10.87
C ASN A 279 9.18 18.07 10.56
N GLY A 280 8.79 18.46 9.34
CA GLY A 280 8.85 17.57 8.17
C GLY A 280 7.60 16.68 8.02
N GLN A 281 6.54 16.91 8.80
CA GLN A 281 5.28 16.18 8.60
C GLN A 281 4.62 16.59 7.28
N ASN A 282 4.46 15.62 6.39
CA ASN A 282 3.64 15.75 5.19
C ASN A 282 2.19 16.06 5.62
N LEU A 283 1.53 16.96 4.88
CA LEU A 283 0.11 17.20 5.09
C LEU A 283 -0.69 15.95 4.70
N GLY A 284 -0.48 15.49 3.47
CA GLY A 284 -0.98 14.23 2.95
C GLY A 284 -0.10 13.02 3.30
N VAL A 285 -0.29 11.92 2.59
CA VAL A 285 0.46 10.67 2.74
C VAL A 285 1.97 10.93 2.78
N SER A 286 2.61 10.32 3.77
CA SER A 286 4.07 10.36 3.90
C SER A 286 4.72 9.49 2.83
N ILE A 287 5.89 9.91 2.34
CA ILE A 287 6.70 9.08 1.46
C ILE A 287 7.00 7.77 2.20
N SER A 288 6.84 6.63 1.53
CA SER A 288 7.00 5.33 2.17
C SER A 288 8.43 5.13 2.68
N ASP A 289 8.63 4.21 3.63
CA ASP A 289 9.96 3.88 4.14
C ASP A 289 10.90 3.33 3.05
N CYS A 290 10.31 2.75 1.99
CA CYS A 290 11.02 2.32 0.78
C CYS A 290 11.28 3.45 -0.23
N CYS A 291 10.93 4.69 0.13
CA CYS A 291 11.11 5.87 -0.70
C CYS A 291 10.27 5.84 -1.99
N GLU A 292 9.06 5.26 -1.93
CA GLU A 292 8.12 5.23 -3.06
C GLU A 292 7.18 6.44 -3.01
N LEU A 293 6.91 7.02 -4.18
CA LEU A 293 6.16 8.27 -4.32
C LEU A 293 4.72 8.07 -4.84
N TRP A 294 4.37 6.88 -5.31
CA TRP A 294 3.06 6.60 -5.89
C TRP A 294 1.89 6.97 -4.98
N PRO A 295 1.93 6.75 -3.65
CA PRO A 295 0.82 7.12 -2.78
C PRO A 295 0.62 8.63 -2.74
N CYS A 296 1.72 9.38 -2.62
CA CYS A 296 1.70 10.83 -2.52
C CYS A 296 1.11 11.48 -3.78
N TYR A 297 1.49 11.00 -4.97
CA TYR A 297 1.00 11.57 -6.22
C TYR A 297 -0.40 11.10 -6.61
N LEU A 298 -0.81 9.88 -6.19
CA LEU A 298 -2.20 9.44 -6.33
C LEU A 298 -3.13 10.29 -5.44
N GLU A 299 -2.73 10.52 -4.19
CA GLU A 299 -3.47 11.41 -3.28
C GLU A 299 -3.53 12.83 -3.83
N LYS A 300 -2.40 13.39 -4.27
CA LYS A 300 -2.35 14.74 -4.85
C LYS A 300 -3.27 14.89 -6.06
N ALA A 301 -3.33 13.87 -6.93
CA ALA A 301 -4.25 13.88 -8.06
C ALA A 301 -5.72 13.86 -7.62
N LEU A 302 -6.07 13.08 -6.59
CA LEU A 302 -7.42 13.06 -6.02
C LEU A 302 -7.78 14.37 -5.31
N VAL A 303 -6.84 14.98 -4.58
CA VAL A 303 -7.00 16.33 -4.01
C VAL A 303 -7.33 17.34 -5.11
N ALA A 304 -6.54 17.32 -6.19
CA ALA A 304 -6.76 18.20 -7.32
C ALA A 304 -8.12 17.92 -7.98
N HIS A 305 -8.51 16.66 -8.17
CA HIS A 305 -9.79 16.26 -8.78
C HIS A 305 -11.00 16.67 -7.94
N CYS A 306 -10.94 16.44 -6.63
CA CYS A 306 -12.07 16.61 -5.70
C CYS A 306 -12.27 18.04 -5.19
N GLY A 307 -11.34 18.97 -5.46
CA GLY A 307 -11.49 20.40 -5.15
C GLY A 307 -10.38 21.00 -4.29
N GLY A 308 -9.77 20.19 -3.42
CA GLY A 308 -8.65 20.58 -2.56
C GLY A 308 -8.60 19.80 -1.26
N TRP A 309 -7.63 20.11 -0.39
CA TRP A 309 -7.47 19.40 0.89
C TRP A 309 -8.70 19.55 1.79
N ASN A 310 -9.34 20.71 1.77
CA ASN A 310 -10.54 20.99 2.56
C ASN A 310 -11.79 20.23 2.07
N ASP A 311 -11.79 19.75 0.82
CA ASP A 311 -12.89 18.98 0.23
C ASP A 311 -12.74 17.46 0.43
N ILE A 312 -11.52 16.98 0.67
CA ILE A 312 -11.25 15.56 0.93
C ILE A 312 -11.06 15.22 2.41
N GLY A 313 -10.74 16.20 3.24
CA GLY A 313 -10.52 16.02 4.68
C GLY A 313 -11.82 15.93 5.49
N ASN A 314 -11.69 15.51 6.75
CA ASN A 314 -12.77 15.38 7.74
C ASN A 314 -13.75 14.22 7.47
N GLY A 315 -13.26 13.12 6.92
CA GLY A 315 -14.05 11.91 6.65
C GLY A 315 -14.76 11.94 5.29
N GLY A 316 -15.06 10.74 4.79
CA GLY A 316 -15.65 10.51 3.47
C GLY A 316 -16.01 9.03 3.30
N CYS A 317 -16.39 8.66 2.09
CA CYS A 317 -16.86 7.31 1.74
C CYS A 317 -15.89 6.66 0.75
N SER A 318 -15.28 5.53 1.10
CA SER A 318 -14.29 4.84 0.26
C SER A 318 -14.94 4.32 -1.03
N SER A 319 -16.20 3.90 -0.96
CA SER A 319 -17.04 3.50 -2.09
C SER A 319 -17.11 4.59 -3.17
N HIS A 320 -17.19 5.86 -2.77
CA HIS A 320 -17.20 6.98 -3.72
C HIS A 320 -15.85 7.16 -4.39
N VAL A 321 -14.76 6.98 -3.64
CA VAL A 321 -13.39 7.06 -4.19
C VAL A 321 -13.13 5.89 -5.14
N PHE A 322 -13.64 4.68 -4.84
CA PHE A 322 -13.60 3.54 -5.76
C PHE A 322 -14.25 3.87 -7.11
N GLU A 323 -15.39 4.57 -7.11
CA GLU A 323 -16.03 4.99 -8.36
C GLU A 323 -15.17 6.02 -9.10
N ILE A 324 -14.58 7.01 -8.42
CA ILE A 324 -13.68 8.00 -9.05
C ILE A 324 -12.45 7.34 -9.69
N VAL A 325 -11.87 6.32 -9.07
CA VAL A 325 -10.62 5.70 -9.59
C VAL A 325 -10.87 4.58 -10.60
N THR A 326 -12.01 3.89 -10.52
CA THR A 326 -12.31 2.76 -11.40
C THR A 326 -13.38 3.06 -12.46
N GLY A 327 -14.14 4.13 -12.27
CA GLY A 327 -15.36 4.42 -13.01
C GLY A 327 -16.48 3.42 -12.74
N CYS A 328 -16.27 2.38 -11.94
CA CYS A 328 -17.28 1.37 -11.71
C CYS A 328 -18.37 1.93 -10.77
N PRO A 329 -19.63 2.02 -11.22
CA PRO A 329 -20.70 2.55 -10.39
C PRO A 329 -21.24 1.53 -9.39
N ASN A 330 -20.83 0.25 -9.49
CA ASN A 330 -21.29 -0.85 -8.65
C ASN A 330 -20.54 -0.89 -7.33
N VAL A 331 -20.77 0.14 -6.53
CA VAL A 331 -20.22 0.30 -5.18
C VAL A 331 -21.35 0.24 -4.17
N TYR A 332 -21.14 -0.53 -3.09
CA TYR A 332 -22.18 -0.85 -2.12
C TYR A 332 -21.67 -0.66 -0.70
N SER A 333 -22.56 -0.24 0.20
CA SER A 333 -22.36 -0.29 1.65
C SER A 333 -23.29 -1.33 2.22
N LEU A 334 -22.74 -2.37 2.84
CA LEU A 334 -23.46 -3.52 3.36
C LEU A 334 -23.48 -3.42 4.89
N ASP A 335 -24.66 -3.35 5.48
CA ASP A 335 -24.85 -3.39 6.93
C ASP A 335 -24.91 -4.85 7.39
N LEU A 336 -23.95 -5.23 8.22
CA LEU A 336 -23.78 -6.61 8.71
C LEU A 336 -24.69 -6.95 9.89
N LYS A 337 -25.31 -5.94 10.54
CA LYS A 337 -26.27 -6.11 11.64
C LYS A 337 -27.70 -6.21 11.13
N THR A 338 -28.07 -5.33 10.21
CA THR A 338 -29.43 -5.26 9.64
C THR A 338 -29.56 -6.06 8.34
N PHE A 339 -28.45 -6.55 7.79
CA PHE A 339 -28.38 -7.25 6.51
C PHE A 339 -28.88 -6.41 5.32
N THR A 340 -28.90 -5.09 5.49
CA THR A 340 -29.31 -4.15 4.43
C THR A 340 -28.13 -3.81 3.55
N CYS A 341 -28.43 -3.28 2.36
CA CYS A 341 -27.44 -2.85 1.40
C CYS A 341 -27.87 -1.48 0.89
N CYS A 342 -26.92 -0.57 0.76
CA CYS A 342 -27.07 0.71 0.07
C CYS A 342 -26.09 0.74 -1.10
N GLY A 343 -26.42 1.48 -2.15
CA GLY A 343 -25.53 1.62 -3.30
C GLY A 343 -25.99 2.74 -4.21
N ASN A 344 -25.29 2.91 -5.33
CA ASN A 344 -25.66 3.89 -6.33
C ASN A 344 -27.04 3.59 -6.94
N ILE A 345 -27.75 4.66 -7.32
CA ILE A 345 -29.08 4.60 -7.95
C ILE A 345 -28.97 5.05 -9.40
N ALA A 346 -29.61 4.32 -10.31
CA ALA A 346 -29.63 4.69 -11.73
C ALA A 346 -30.27 6.07 -11.94
N GLY A 347 -29.62 6.92 -12.75
CA GLY A 347 -30.10 8.28 -13.04
C GLY A 347 -29.83 9.32 -11.95
N ALA A 348 -29.32 8.92 -10.77
CA ALA A 348 -28.90 9.86 -9.76
C ALA A 348 -27.64 10.61 -10.22
N LYS A 349 -27.60 11.92 -10.00
CA LYS A 349 -26.39 12.72 -10.25
C LYS A 349 -25.29 12.33 -9.29
N ARG A 350 -24.07 12.26 -9.80
CA ARG A 350 -22.86 11.94 -9.05
C ARG A 350 -21.95 13.14 -9.09
N SER A 351 -21.24 13.40 -8.00
CA SER A 351 -20.31 14.52 -7.89
C SER A 351 -18.87 14.01 -7.81
N ASN A 352 -17.93 14.81 -8.28
CA ASN A 352 -16.50 14.58 -8.06
C ASN A 352 -16.08 14.90 -6.62
N SER A 353 -16.92 15.60 -5.84
CA SER A 353 -16.67 15.85 -4.42
C SER A 353 -16.89 14.59 -3.59
N VAL A 354 -15.94 14.31 -2.71
CA VAL A 354 -15.98 13.23 -1.71
C VAL A 354 -16.49 13.70 -0.35
N ARG A 355 -16.81 15.00 -0.21
CA ARG A 355 -17.23 15.60 1.05
C ARG A 355 -18.56 15.00 1.49
N TRP A 356 -18.53 14.35 2.65
CA TRP A 356 -19.75 13.90 3.30
C TRP A 356 -20.55 15.11 3.78
N TYR A 357 -21.64 15.47 3.08
CA TYR A 357 -22.93 15.97 3.58
C TYR A 357 -23.70 16.79 2.53
N LYS A 358 -24.98 16.44 2.38
CA LYS A 358 -26.14 17.19 1.81
C LYS A 358 -26.51 17.05 0.33
N GLU A 359 -25.63 16.67 -0.58
CA GLU A 359 -25.99 16.69 -2.02
C GLU A 359 -25.72 15.41 -2.82
N SER A 360 -25.08 14.40 -2.22
CA SER A 360 -24.82 13.12 -2.91
C SER A 360 -26.04 12.19 -2.86
N ALA A 361 -26.21 11.39 -3.90
CA ALA A 361 -27.24 10.36 -4.04
C ALA A 361 -27.34 9.40 -2.82
N LEU A 362 -26.29 9.29 -1.99
CA LEU A 362 -26.28 8.54 -0.74
C LEU A 362 -27.21 9.13 0.34
N ALA A 363 -27.37 10.45 0.43
CA ALA A 363 -28.36 11.08 1.31
C ALA A 363 -29.81 10.78 0.86
N GLN A 364 -30.01 10.39 -0.40
CA GLN A 364 -31.28 9.90 -0.94
C GLN A 364 -31.40 8.36 -0.91
N SER A 365 -30.29 7.64 -0.64
CA SER A 365 -30.23 6.16 -0.62
C SER A 365 -30.84 5.51 0.61
N ILE A 366 -31.18 6.29 1.65
CA ILE A 366 -31.90 5.80 2.84
C ILE A 366 -33.28 5.18 2.53
N TYR A 367 -33.76 5.29 1.29
CA TYR A 367 -35.02 4.70 0.83
C TYR A 367 -34.86 3.53 -0.16
N TYR A 368 -33.63 3.19 -0.58
CA TYR A 368 -33.36 2.15 -1.56
C TYR A 368 -32.47 1.06 -0.94
N ASN A 369 -33.07 -0.10 -0.67
CA ASN A 369 -32.39 -1.27 -0.11
C ASN A 369 -32.26 -2.36 -1.20
N PRO A 370 -31.32 -2.23 -2.16
CA PRO A 370 -31.09 -3.23 -3.18
C PRO A 370 -30.66 -4.58 -2.57
N PRO A 371 -30.77 -5.69 -3.32
CA PRO A 371 -30.12 -6.92 -2.92
C PRO A 371 -28.60 -6.73 -2.84
N TRP A 372 -27.95 -7.48 -1.97
CA TRP A 372 -26.49 -7.60 -1.94
C TRP A 372 -25.98 -8.04 -3.31
N PRO A 373 -24.86 -7.46 -3.80
CA PRO A 373 -24.41 -7.63 -5.17
C PRO A 373 -24.05 -9.07 -5.53
N SER A 374 -24.13 -9.39 -6.82
CA SER A 374 -23.67 -10.68 -7.33
C SER A 374 -22.14 -10.75 -7.35
N ALA A 375 -21.57 -11.95 -7.18
CA ALA A 375 -20.13 -12.20 -7.30
C ALA A 375 -19.81 -12.68 -8.73
N ASN A 376 -19.23 -11.81 -9.56
CA ASN A 376 -18.98 -12.06 -10.99
C ASN A 376 -20.22 -12.58 -11.74
N GLY A 377 -21.37 -11.94 -11.54
CA GLY A 377 -22.66 -12.29 -12.15
C GLY A 377 -23.35 -13.50 -11.51
N LYS A 378 -22.74 -14.16 -10.51
CA LYS A 378 -23.37 -15.25 -9.76
C LYS A 378 -24.13 -14.68 -8.55
N PRO A 379 -25.45 -14.90 -8.44
CA PRO A 379 -26.21 -14.42 -7.30
C PRO A 379 -25.64 -14.95 -5.98
N VAL A 380 -25.48 -14.05 -5.02
CA VAL A 380 -25.19 -14.42 -3.63
C VAL A 380 -26.50 -14.65 -2.87
N VAL A 381 -26.49 -15.58 -1.93
CA VAL A 381 -27.63 -15.78 -1.03
C VAL A 381 -27.74 -14.56 -0.13
N GLN A 382 -28.90 -13.91 -0.13
CA GLN A 382 -29.13 -12.71 0.67
C GLN A 382 -29.05 -13.06 2.16
N PRO A 383 -28.17 -12.40 2.93
CA PRO A 383 -27.91 -12.78 4.31
C PRO A 383 -29.10 -12.48 5.20
N LYS A 384 -29.31 -13.36 6.19
CA LYS A 384 -30.21 -13.16 7.33
C LYS A 384 -29.52 -13.46 8.66
N THR A 385 -28.25 -13.85 8.59
CA THR A 385 -27.40 -14.29 9.69
C THR A 385 -25.97 -13.87 9.38
N GLN A 386 -25.13 -13.82 10.41
CA GLN A 386 -23.69 -13.59 10.28
C GLN A 386 -23.01 -14.64 9.38
N ASP A 387 -23.45 -15.90 9.42
CA ASP A 387 -22.95 -16.95 8.52
C ASP A 387 -23.24 -16.62 7.05
N GLY A 388 -24.46 -16.13 6.76
CA GLY A 388 -24.81 -15.67 5.42
C GLY A 388 -23.98 -14.47 4.96
N CYS A 389 -23.61 -13.56 5.88
CA CYS A 389 -22.68 -12.48 5.56
C CYS A 389 -21.31 -13.04 5.18
N ILE A 390 -20.75 -13.96 5.97
CA ILE A 390 -19.45 -14.60 5.66
C ILE A 390 -19.50 -15.35 4.32
N ASP A 391 -20.61 -16.00 3.99
CA ASP A 391 -20.80 -16.63 2.68
C ASP A 391 -20.69 -15.63 1.52
N ALA A 392 -21.32 -14.46 1.66
CA ALA A 392 -21.26 -13.40 0.66
C ALA A 392 -19.85 -12.78 0.57
N LEU A 393 -19.23 -12.44 1.71
CA LEU A 393 -17.88 -11.87 1.75
C LEU A 393 -16.84 -12.84 1.19
N TYR A 394 -16.98 -14.14 1.46
CA TYR A 394 -16.17 -15.18 0.85
C TYR A 394 -16.34 -15.19 -0.68
N ALA A 395 -17.57 -15.10 -1.18
CA ALA A 395 -17.82 -15.04 -2.61
C ALA A 395 -17.19 -13.81 -3.27
N TYR A 396 -17.22 -12.65 -2.59
CA TYR A 396 -16.60 -11.41 -3.07
C TYR A 396 -15.07 -11.48 -3.09
N ASP A 397 -14.44 -12.03 -2.05
CA ASP A 397 -12.99 -12.30 -2.05
C ASP A 397 -12.61 -13.20 -3.25
N LYS A 398 -13.35 -14.30 -3.46
CA LYS A 398 -13.08 -15.21 -4.61
C LYS A 398 -13.44 -14.58 -5.96
N ALA A 399 -14.19 -13.49 -5.98
CA ALA A 399 -14.46 -12.69 -7.17
C ALA A 399 -13.43 -11.57 -7.41
N ASN A 400 -12.42 -11.42 -6.54
CA ASN A 400 -11.44 -10.34 -6.53
C ASN A 400 -12.06 -8.95 -6.31
N TYR A 401 -13.13 -8.87 -5.50
CA TYR A 401 -13.78 -7.60 -5.18
C TYR A 401 -13.05 -6.93 -4.01
N PRO A 402 -12.63 -5.65 -4.14
CA PRO A 402 -12.08 -4.89 -3.02
C PRO A 402 -13.15 -4.63 -1.96
N MET A 403 -12.76 -4.81 -0.69
CA MET A 403 -13.67 -4.64 0.45
C MET A 403 -12.99 -3.80 1.55
N ILE A 404 -13.69 -2.79 2.04
CA ILE A 404 -13.23 -1.85 3.06
C ILE A 404 -14.28 -1.75 4.13
N PHE A 405 -13.90 -1.79 5.39
CA PHE A 405 -14.82 -1.64 6.50
C PHE A 405 -14.28 -0.65 7.51
N SER A 406 -15.16 -0.04 8.29
CA SER A 406 -14.78 0.79 9.42
C SER A 406 -15.13 0.07 10.71
N SER A 407 -14.40 0.34 11.79
CA SER A 407 -14.91 -0.08 13.11
C SER A 407 -16.27 0.55 13.36
N GLY A 408 -17.18 -0.20 13.99
CA GLY A 408 -18.36 0.39 14.60
C GLY A 408 -17.94 1.50 15.57
N VAL A 409 -18.70 2.60 15.62
CA VAL A 409 -18.46 3.69 16.58
C VAL A 409 -18.75 3.17 17.98
N ASP A 410 -17.72 2.68 18.66
CA ASP A 410 -17.85 2.36 20.07
C ASP A 410 -17.92 3.68 20.85
N LYS A 411 -18.92 3.83 21.71
CA LYS A 411 -19.01 4.96 22.65
C LYS A 411 -17.86 4.98 23.68
N ASN A 412 -16.86 4.12 23.52
CA ASN A 412 -15.70 3.94 24.39
C ASN A 412 -14.44 3.61 23.58
N SER A 413 -14.06 4.49 22.66
CA SER A 413 -12.86 4.37 21.80
C SER A 413 -11.59 3.97 22.57
N ALA A 414 -11.43 4.45 23.81
CA ALA A 414 -10.29 4.11 24.66
C ALA A 414 -10.23 2.63 25.09
N ALA A 415 -11.35 1.91 25.11
CA ALA A 415 -11.37 0.47 25.38
C ALA A 415 -11.04 -0.35 24.12
N THR A 416 -11.51 0.11 22.96
CA THR A 416 -11.26 -0.47 21.63
C THR A 416 -9.77 -0.34 21.26
N GLU A 417 -9.19 0.85 21.47
CA GLU A 417 -7.76 1.11 21.29
C GLU A 417 -6.87 0.24 22.18
N LYS A 418 -7.31 -0.05 23.42
CA LYS A 418 -6.58 -0.95 24.34
C LYS A 418 -6.52 -2.40 23.88
N LYS A 419 -7.37 -2.80 22.93
CA LYS A 419 -7.31 -4.12 22.29
C LYS A 419 -6.48 -4.09 21.00
N GLY A 420 -5.96 -2.93 20.60
CA GLY A 420 -5.19 -2.73 19.37
C GLY A 420 -6.03 -2.32 18.15
N TYR A 421 -7.35 -2.14 18.32
CA TYR A 421 -8.24 -1.72 17.25
C TYR A 421 -8.40 -0.18 17.28
N VAL A 422 -8.10 0.50 16.18
CA VAL A 422 -8.33 1.95 16.05
C VAL A 422 -9.80 2.22 15.74
N ASP A 423 -10.46 2.97 16.61
CA ASP A 423 -11.86 3.35 16.45
C ASP A 423 -12.03 4.46 15.39
N ASN A 424 -13.17 4.46 14.70
CA ASN A 424 -13.52 5.35 13.59
C ASN A 424 -12.44 5.42 12.49
N HIS A 425 -11.84 4.26 12.19
CA HIS A 425 -10.79 4.10 11.18
C HIS A 425 -11.17 3.05 10.14
N ALA A 426 -10.71 3.25 8.91
CA ALA A 426 -10.99 2.37 7.78
C ALA A 426 -9.91 1.29 7.65
N TYR A 427 -10.34 0.04 7.48
CA TYR A 427 -9.53 -1.17 7.31
C TYR A 427 -9.93 -1.85 6.00
N THR A 428 -9.04 -2.67 5.45
CA THR A 428 -9.38 -3.49 4.27
C THR A 428 -9.60 -4.94 4.69
N LEU A 429 -10.61 -5.59 4.13
CA LEU A 429 -10.79 -7.04 4.24
C LEU A 429 -10.08 -7.68 3.05
N ILE A 430 -8.94 -8.32 3.33
CA ILE A 430 -8.09 -8.93 2.31
C ILE A 430 -8.67 -10.29 1.92
N ARG A 431 -8.87 -11.19 2.89
CA ARG A 431 -9.13 -12.60 2.59
C ARG A 431 -10.18 -13.17 3.51
N VAL A 432 -11.01 -14.06 2.98
CA VAL A 432 -11.96 -14.84 3.77
C VAL A 432 -11.70 -16.32 3.51
N GLU A 433 -11.51 -17.08 4.57
CA GLU A 433 -11.33 -18.53 4.52
C GLU A 433 -12.32 -19.21 5.45
N LYS A 434 -13.11 -20.12 4.88
CA LYS A 434 -14.19 -20.80 5.59
C LYS A 434 -13.77 -22.17 6.06
N ASN A 435 -14.26 -22.59 7.24
CA ASN A 435 -14.04 -23.91 7.82
C ASN A 435 -12.57 -24.37 7.69
N VAL A 436 -11.64 -23.53 8.14
CA VAL A 436 -10.21 -23.71 7.86
C VAL A 436 -9.72 -25.04 8.42
N ALA A 437 -9.11 -25.87 7.58
CA ALA A 437 -8.63 -27.20 7.92
C ALA A 437 -9.71 -28.14 8.53
N GLY A 438 -11.00 -27.92 8.19
CA GLY A 438 -12.12 -28.71 8.72
C GLY A 438 -12.43 -28.45 10.19
N SER A 439 -11.97 -27.33 10.74
CA SER A 439 -12.11 -26.98 12.15
C SER A 439 -13.49 -26.46 12.57
N GLY A 440 -14.33 -26.06 11.61
CA GLY A 440 -15.55 -25.29 11.82
C GLY A 440 -15.30 -23.79 12.05
N ILE A 441 -14.06 -23.32 11.98
CA ILE A 441 -13.68 -21.92 12.22
C ILE A 441 -13.51 -21.20 10.89
N ASP A 442 -14.21 -20.09 10.74
CA ASP A 442 -14.07 -19.16 9.62
C ASP A 442 -13.12 -18.02 10.03
N MET A 443 -12.18 -17.69 9.16
CA MET A 443 -11.08 -16.76 9.41
C MET A 443 -11.06 -15.65 8.37
N LEU A 444 -10.87 -14.41 8.83
CA LEU A 444 -10.83 -13.21 8.00
C LEU A 444 -9.47 -12.53 8.18
N LEU A 445 -8.79 -12.23 7.07
CA LEU A 445 -7.54 -11.47 7.07
C LEU A 445 -7.84 -10.02 6.78
N VAL A 446 -7.42 -9.13 7.67
CA VAL A 446 -7.70 -7.69 7.57
C VAL A 446 -6.42 -6.87 7.63
N ARG A 447 -6.48 -5.63 7.15
CA ARG A 447 -5.34 -4.70 7.14
C ARG A 447 -5.69 -3.36 7.76
N ASN A 448 -4.85 -2.90 8.67
CA ASN A 448 -4.73 -1.50 9.02
C ASN A 448 -3.90 -0.78 7.94
N PRO A 449 -4.46 0.20 7.21
CA PRO A 449 -3.76 0.88 6.11
C PRO A 449 -2.57 1.76 6.57
N TYR A 450 -2.26 1.82 7.86
CA TYR A 450 -1.05 2.47 8.39
C TYR A 450 0.22 1.63 8.28
N GLY A 451 0.09 0.37 7.82
CA GLY A 451 1.21 -0.57 7.73
C GLY A 451 1.81 -0.95 9.08
N ARG A 452 1.06 -0.72 10.16
CA ARG A 452 1.40 -1.00 11.57
C ARG A 452 0.14 -0.93 12.42
N GLY A 453 0.21 -1.47 13.62
CA GLY A 453 -0.87 -1.40 14.59
C GLY A 453 -1.93 -2.46 14.30
N GLU A 454 -1.82 -3.54 15.05
CA GLU A 454 -2.66 -4.74 14.95
C GLU A 454 -3.42 -4.98 16.25
N LEU A 455 -4.35 -5.95 16.23
CA LEU A 455 -4.96 -6.41 17.47
C LEU A 455 -3.89 -6.95 18.41
N THR A 456 -3.85 -6.39 19.61
CA THR A 456 -2.94 -6.81 20.68
C THR A 456 -3.59 -7.82 21.63
N ARG A 457 -4.89 -8.07 21.44
CA ARG A 457 -5.68 -9.02 22.24
C ARG A 457 -6.70 -9.71 21.36
N GLY A 458 -6.67 -11.03 21.37
CA GLY A 458 -7.58 -11.87 20.60
C GLY A 458 -7.08 -13.31 20.60
N ARG A 459 -7.84 -14.23 20.00
CA ARG A 459 -7.40 -15.64 19.91
C ARG A 459 -6.30 -15.84 18.87
N PHE A 460 -6.40 -15.14 17.74
CA PHE A 460 -5.54 -15.30 16.57
C PHE A 460 -4.67 -14.07 16.27
N VAL A 461 -4.43 -13.23 17.28
CA VAL A 461 -3.32 -12.26 17.26
C VAL A 461 -1.98 -13.00 17.21
N ASP A 462 -0.90 -12.33 16.83
CA ASP A 462 0.39 -12.95 16.55
C ASP A 462 0.92 -13.89 17.65
N ASP A 463 0.80 -13.49 18.91
CA ASP A 463 1.21 -14.29 20.08
C ASP A 463 0.03 -15.01 20.76
N GLY A 464 -1.15 -14.98 20.14
CA GLY A 464 -2.41 -15.47 20.67
C GLY A 464 -2.46 -17.00 20.89
N PRO A 465 -3.32 -17.47 21.82
CA PRO A 465 -3.42 -18.89 22.15
C PRO A 465 -4.04 -19.74 21.02
N GLY A 466 -4.85 -19.14 20.15
CA GLY A 466 -5.60 -19.83 19.10
C GLY A 466 -4.70 -20.55 18.08
N TRP A 467 -3.53 -19.99 17.76
CA TRP A 467 -2.55 -20.65 16.88
C TRP A 467 -2.01 -21.95 17.48
N LYS A 468 -1.74 -21.97 18.78
CA LYS A 468 -1.24 -23.14 19.51
C LYS A 468 -2.33 -24.20 19.70
N GLU A 469 -3.56 -23.77 19.94
CA GLU A 469 -4.73 -24.66 20.09
C GLU A 469 -5.16 -25.29 18.76
N HIS A 470 -4.99 -24.57 17.64
CA HIS A 470 -5.39 -25.00 16.30
C HIS A 470 -4.20 -25.00 15.31
N PRO A 471 -3.18 -25.85 15.49
CA PRO A 471 -1.97 -25.85 14.64
C PRO A 471 -2.25 -26.20 13.18
N LYS A 472 -3.35 -26.90 12.89
CA LYS A 472 -3.79 -27.15 11.51
C LYS A 472 -4.27 -25.89 10.79
N ILE A 473 -4.91 -24.96 11.52
CA ILE A 473 -5.29 -23.64 10.99
C ILE A 473 -4.03 -22.86 10.68
N GLN A 474 -3.08 -22.80 11.61
CA GLN A 474 -1.79 -22.13 11.39
C GLN A 474 -1.05 -22.69 10.16
N LYS A 475 -1.02 -24.03 10.01
CA LYS A 475 -0.40 -24.67 8.84
C LYS A 475 -1.14 -24.34 7.53
N ALA A 476 -2.46 -24.24 7.55
CA ALA A 476 -3.27 -23.95 6.37
C ALA A 476 -3.19 -22.48 5.94
N LEU A 477 -3.21 -21.56 6.90
CA LEU A 477 -3.19 -20.11 6.63
C LEU A 477 -1.78 -19.57 6.43
N ARG A 478 -0.77 -20.20 7.06
CA ARG A 478 0.63 -19.77 7.07
C ARG A 478 0.79 -18.29 7.45
N PRO A 479 0.28 -17.87 8.62
CA PRO A 479 0.34 -16.48 9.04
C PRO A 479 1.78 -15.96 9.10
N VAL A 480 1.97 -14.71 8.71
CA VAL A 480 3.15 -13.91 9.05
C VAL A 480 2.90 -13.25 10.40
N PHE A 481 3.93 -13.19 11.25
CA PHE A 481 3.87 -12.62 12.60
C PHE A 481 4.85 -11.45 12.68
N GLU A 482 4.45 -10.32 12.10
CA GLU A 482 5.23 -9.08 12.00
C GLU A 482 4.24 -7.92 12.17
N ASP A 483 4.65 -6.82 12.79
CA ASP A 483 3.78 -5.62 12.88
C ASP A 483 3.78 -4.89 11.53
N ASP A 484 3.00 -5.41 10.59
CA ASP A 484 2.79 -4.85 9.25
C ASP A 484 1.34 -4.36 9.05
N GLY A 485 0.53 -4.43 10.12
CA GLY A 485 -0.87 -4.04 10.13
C GLY A 485 -1.80 -5.12 9.59
N VAL A 486 -1.33 -6.33 9.28
CA VAL A 486 -2.11 -7.41 8.66
C VAL A 486 -2.32 -8.57 9.63
N PHE A 487 -3.54 -8.71 10.11
CA PHE A 487 -3.86 -9.70 11.16
C PHE A 487 -5.12 -10.51 10.85
N TRP A 488 -5.19 -11.70 11.46
CA TRP A 488 -6.32 -12.61 11.32
C TRP A 488 -7.36 -12.41 12.43
N LEU A 489 -8.63 -12.52 12.05
CA LEU A 489 -9.79 -12.48 12.93
C LEU A 489 -10.60 -13.78 12.78
N GLU A 490 -11.04 -14.33 13.90
CA GLU A 490 -12.13 -15.31 13.89
C GLU A 490 -13.45 -14.58 13.59
N LYS A 491 -14.39 -15.24 12.88
CA LYS A 491 -15.72 -14.69 12.55
C LYS A 491 -16.40 -13.94 13.71
N SER A 492 -16.43 -14.53 14.90
CA SER A 492 -17.09 -13.91 16.06
C SER A 492 -16.41 -12.61 16.49
N GLU A 493 -15.08 -12.54 16.38
CA GLU A 493 -14.30 -11.36 16.70
C GLU A 493 -14.46 -10.28 15.62
N PHE A 494 -14.55 -10.67 14.34
CA PHE A 494 -14.85 -9.74 13.26
C PHE A 494 -16.18 -9.00 13.49
N PHE A 495 -17.27 -9.71 13.82
CA PHE A 495 -18.56 -9.06 14.09
C PHE A 495 -18.64 -8.35 15.46
N GLU A 496 -17.62 -8.45 16.32
CA GLU A 496 -17.51 -7.60 17.52
C GLU A 496 -17.14 -6.16 17.13
N TYR A 497 -16.30 -6.00 16.09
CA TYR A 497 -15.76 -4.70 15.70
C TYR A 497 -16.40 -4.11 14.44
N VAL A 498 -17.04 -4.92 13.60
CA VAL A 498 -17.44 -4.52 12.25
C VAL A 498 -18.95 -4.54 12.08
N ASP A 499 -19.50 -3.36 11.84
CA ASP A 499 -20.93 -3.15 11.64
C ASP A 499 -21.32 -3.07 10.16
N SER A 500 -20.43 -2.53 9.33
CA SER A 500 -20.67 -2.35 7.91
C SER A 500 -19.40 -2.52 7.09
N ILE A 501 -19.58 -2.86 5.82
CA ILE A 501 -18.50 -3.03 4.86
C ILE A 501 -18.89 -2.44 3.51
N GLU A 502 -17.99 -1.66 2.95
CA GLU A 502 -18.05 -1.12 1.60
C GLU A 502 -17.43 -2.13 0.62
N VAL A 503 -18.13 -2.43 -0.46
CA VAL A 503 -17.72 -3.39 -1.49
C VAL A 503 -17.74 -2.70 -2.85
N LEU A 504 -16.60 -2.77 -3.55
CA LEU A 504 -16.55 -2.48 -4.98
C LEU A 504 -16.80 -3.80 -5.73
N ALA A 505 -17.97 -3.91 -6.38
CA ALA A 505 -18.33 -5.09 -7.16
C ALA A 505 -17.68 -5.06 -8.54
N LEU A 506 -16.35 -5.21 -8.54
CA LEU A 506 -15.51 -5.25 -9.73
C LEU A 506 -14.39 -6.27 -9.53
N ASP A 507 -14.30 -7.25 -10.42
CA ASP A 507 -13.14 -8.12 -10.49
C ASP A 507 -11.91 -7.31 -10.91
N MET A 508 -10.97 -7.13 -9.97
CA MET A 508 -9.79 -6.32 -10.20
C MET A 508 -8.88 -6.88 -11.29
N THR A 509 -8.90 -8.19 -11.57
CA THR A 509 -8.14 -8.75 -12.72
C THR A 509 -8.72 -8.28 -14.06
N THR A 510 -10.00 -7.91 -14.08
CA THR A 510 -10.64 -7.27 -15.24
C THR A 510 -10.31 -5.79 -15.30
N PHE A 511 -10.29 -5.07 -14.17
CA PHE A 511 -9.90 -3.66 -14.12
C PHE A 511 -8.50 -3.40 -14.69
N VAL A 512 -7.52 -4.22 -14.28
CA VAL A 512 -6.10 -4.07 -14.67
C VAL A 512 -5.88 -4.14 -16.18
N LYS A 513 -6.77 -4.79 -16.94
CA LYS A 513 -6.65 -4.92 -18.40
C LYS A 513 -6.77 -3.56 -19.09
N SER A 514 -5.97 -3.33 -20.12
CA SER A 514 -6.05 -2.11 -20.94
C SER A 514 -7.39 -1.95 -21.65
N SER A 515 -8.10 -3.05 -21.91
CA SER A 515 -9.41 -3.08 -22.56
C SER A 515 -10.58 -2.77 -21.62
N TYR A 516 -10.34 -2.63 -20.31
CA TYR A 516 -11.40 -2.35 -19.34
C TYR A 516 -12.17 -1.09 -19.73
N LYS A 517 -13.49 -1.18 -19.62
CA LYS A 517 -14.42 -0.06 -19.68
C LYS A 517 -15.34 -0.17 -18.46
N PRO A 518 -15.68 0.96 -17.81
CA PRO A 518 -16.65 0.95 -16.73
C PRO A 518 -17.94 0.23 -17.12
N PRO A 519 -18.43 -0.71 -16.30
CA PRO A 519 -19.73 -1.34 -16.54
C PRO A 519 -20.86 -0.33 -16.29
N PRO A 520 -22.06 -0.56 -16.86
CA PRO A 520 -23.26 0.11 -16.39
C PRO A 520 -23.57 -0.28 -14.94
N LEU A 521 -24.46 0.45 -14.30
CA LEU A 521 -24.97 0.08 -12.97
C LEU A 521 -25.74 -1.25 -13.06
N ASP A 522 -25.41 -2.22 -12.20
CA ASP A 522 -25.97 -3.57 -12.20
C ASP A 522 -27.45 -3.62 -11.84
N TYR A 523 -27.91 -2.67 -11.02
CA TYR A 523 -29.29 -2.62 -10.54
C TYR A 523 -29.93 -1.28 -10.91
N CYS A 524 -30.94 -1.34 -11.78
CA CYS A 524 -31.79 -0.22 -12.15
C CYS A 524 -33.19 -0.44 -11.55
N PRO A 525 -33.72 0.47 -10.69
CA PRO A 525 -35.02 0.30 -10.05
C PRO A 525 -36.23 0.28 -10.99
N GLN A 526 -36.05 0.36 -12.32
CA GLN A 526 -37.14 0.56 -13.28
C GLN A 526 -38.19 -0.57 -13.30
N ASP A 527 -37.95 -1.70 -12.63
CA ASP A 527 -38.92 -2.80 -12.56
C ASP A 527 -39.80 -2.81 -11.28
N HIS A 528 -39.59 -1.91 -10.31
CA HIS A 528 -40.27 -2.02 -9.00
C HIS A 528 -40.80 -0.72 -8.36
N TYR A 529 -40.93 0.38 -9.12
CA TYR A 529 -41.81 1.49 -8.70
C TYR A 529 -43.18 1.33 -9.37
N PRO A 530 -44.29 1.17 -8.61
CA PRO A 530 -45.64 1.20 -9.16
C PRO A 530 -46.03 2.56 -9.73
#